data_AF-A0A7R9KZ45-F1
#
_entry.id   AF-A0A7R9KZ45-F1
#
_cell.length_a   1.000
_cell.length_b   1.000
_cell.length_c   1.000
_cell.angle_alpha   90.00
_cell.angle_beta   90.00
_cell.angle_gamma   90.00
#
_symmetry.space_group_name_H-M   'P 1'
#
loop_
_entity.id
_entity.type
_entity.pdbx_description
1 polymer ?
#
loop_
_entity_poly.entity_id
_entity_poly.type
_entity_poly.pdbx_seq_one_letter_code
_entity_poly.pdbx_strand_id
1 'polypeptide(L)'
;MYENKLIVFFFLVHCVSQVFSGCDLSEGDACGMKGSFFGNRNVLIPTSEAEMDTHCSTIRDSIKCLQDFTNNCLKGFVQAAIKMAVGNADKHLMKRCDNPDDRKEFLKHVSCLKDKQKMEPMHICAEKNAVMMETLMNVDLADRIPAGCCIFHSFQDCIRQNMKTQCGDDAKDYWDEVINEIAEDSVSYTCSNFESVAKCDKELNPTVWSDLKGTGGNSLLTDLALVTKVNKVVVPSVTLAGAAGISIQNEANDEMTIKT
;
A
#
# COMPACT_ATOMS: atom_id res chain seq x y z
N MET A 1 16.23 40.88 24.70
CA MET A 1 15.19 39.81 24.64
C MET A 1 15.04 39.20 23.22
N TYR A 2 16.09 39.18 22.38
CA TYR A 2 16.05 38.58 21.02
C TYR A 2 16.95 37.35 20.85
N GLU A 3 17.87 37.08 21.78
CA GLU A 3 18.83 35.97 21.66
C GLU A 3 18.23 34.58 21.94
N ASN A 4 17.18 34.48 22.76
CA ASN A 4 16.50 33.20 23.02
C ASN A 4 15.60 32.71 21.88
N LYS A 5 15.20 33.58 20.94
CA LYS A 5 14.35 33.17 19.81
C LYS A 5 15.15 32.48 18.71
N LEU A 6 16.41 32.85 18.52
CA LEU A 6 17.30 32.23 17.53
C LEU A 6 17.65 30.79 17.93
N ILE A 7 17.91 30.54 19.22
CA ILE A 7 18.25 29.20 19.73
C ILE A 7 17.07 28.25 19.56
N VAL A 8 15.85 28.67 19.90
CA VAL A 8 14.64 27.85 19.69
C VAL A 8 14.40 27.57 18.21
N PHE A 9 14.65 28.54 17.34
CA PHE A 9 14.53 28.36 15.89
C PHE A 9 15.59 27.38 15.34
N PHE A 10 16.84 27.47 15.79
CA PHE A 10 17.89 26.52 15.42
C PHE A 10 17.61 25.11 15.95
N PHE A 11 17.11 24.97 17.18
CA PHE A 11 16.71 23.68 17.74
C PHE A 11 15.55 23.06 16.97
N LEU A 12 14.54 23.85 16.56
CA LEU A 12 13.42 23.36 15.76
C LEU A 12 13.85 22.96 14.34
N VAL A 13 14.71 23.76 13.69
CA VAL A 13 15.26 23.45 12.35
C VAL A 13 16.17 22.22 12.40
N HIS A 14 17.00 22.07 13.43
CA HIS A 14 17.80 20.85 13.61
C HIS A 14 16.91 19.63 13.87
N CYS A 15 15.86 19.76 14.68
CA CYS A 15 14.90 18.68 14.93
C CYS A 15 14.24 18.21 13.63
N VAL A 16 13.79 19.13 12.76
CA VAL A 16 13.18 18.78 11.47
C VAL A 16 14.18 18.10 10.54
N SER A 17 15.44 18.54 10.51
CA SER A 17 16.50 17.92 9.69
C SER A 17 16.95 16.54 10.19
N GLN A 18 16.76 16.24 11.48
CA GLN A 18 17.14 14.96 12.09
C GLN A 18 16.04 13.89 11.96
N VAL A 19 14.81 14.27 11.57
CA VAL A 19 13.68 13.34 11.40
C VAL A 19 13.77 12.54 10.09
N PHE A 20 14.46 13.07 9.06
CA PHE A 20 14.59 12.44 7.74
C PHE A 20 16.03 12.49 7.21
N SER A 21 17.01 12.03 8.00
CA SER A 21 18.40 12.00 7.54
C SER A 21 18.62 10.88 6.51
N GLY A 22 18.79 11.24 5.24
CA GLY A 22 19.50 10.42 4.23
C GLY A 22 18.76 9.22 3.63
N CYS A 23 17.47 9.03 3.92
CA CYS A 23 16.70 7.95 3.32
C CYS A 23 15.73 8.46 2.26
N ASP A 24 15.58 7.67 1.19
CA ASP A 24 14.57 7.89 0.17
C ASP A 24 13.25 7.24 0.61
N LEU A 25 12.16 8.01 0.66
CA LEU A 25 10.84 7.48 1.02
C LEU A 25 10.37 6.41 0.02
N SER A 26 10.87 6.46 -1.22
CA SER A 26 10.59 5.44 -2.24
C SER A 26 11.07 4.05 -1.85
N GLU A 27 12.08 3.95 -0.97
CA GLU A 27 12.56 2.68 -0.44
C GLU A 27 11.51 2.03 0.48
N GLY A 28 10.88 2.83 1.34
CA GLY A 28 9.78 2.39 2.19
C GLY A 28 8.57 1.93 1.38
N ASP A 29 8.22 2.68 0.34
CA ASP A 29 7.13 2.32 -0.58
C ASP A 29 7.43 1.01 -1.32
N ALA A 30 8.66 0.83 -1.80
CA ALA A 30 9.10 -0.40 -2.45
C ALA A 30 9.00 -1.62 -1.50
N CYS A 31 9.37 -1.46 -0.22
CA CYS A 31 9.22 -2.52 0.78
C CYS A 31 7.75 -2.95 0.93
N GLY A 32 6.83 -1.99 1.04
CA GLY A 32 5.39 -2.24 1.20
C GLY A 32 4.75 -2.88 -0.04
N MET A 33 5.13 -2.41 -1.24
CA MET A 33 4.60 -2.91 -2.51
C MET A 33 5.03 -4.34 -2.84
N LYS A 34 6.20 -4.78 -2.35
CA LYS A 34 6.68 -6.16 -2.55
C LYS A 34 5.76 -7.19 -1.87
N GLY A 35 5.13 -6.85 -0.74
CA GLY A 35 4.30 -7.77 0.05
C GLY A 35 2.80 -7.63 -0.19
N SER A 36 2.37 -6.54 -0.82
CA SER A 36 0.96 -6.26 -1.11
C SER A 36 0.56 -6.81 -2.47
N PHE A 37 -0.17 -7.93 -2.48
CA PHE A 37 -0.72 -8.45 -3.73
C PHE A 37 -1.86 -7.58 -4.30
N PHE A 38 -2.50 -6.72 -3.48
CA PHE A 38 -3.45 -5.73 -3.98
C PHE A 38 -2.76 -4.57 -4.70
N GLY A 39 -1.59 -4.13 -4.23
CA GLY A 39 -0.84 -3.03 -4.86
C GLY A 39 -0.05 -3.45 -6.10
N ASN A 40 0.25 -4.74 -6.26
CA ASN A 40 1.19 -5.21 -7.28
C ASN A 40 0.57 -6.28 -8.19
N ARG A 41 0.28 -5.89 -9.45
CA ARG A 41 -0.27 -6.76 -10.50
C ARG A 41 0.63 -7.93 -10.91
N ASN A 42 1.90 -7.92 -10.50
CA ASN A 42 2.87 -8.95 -10.82
C ASN A 42 3.05 -9.98 -9.68
N VAL A 43 2.42 -9.77 -8.52
CA VAL A 43 2.50 -10.72 -7.41
C VAL A 43 1.61 -11.94 -7.70
N LEU A 44 2.14 -13.12 -7.40
CA LEU A 44 1.42 -14.37 -7.48
C LEU A 44 0.31 -14.41 -6.41
N ILE A 45 -0.94 -14.62 -6.84
CA ILE A 45 -2.03 -14.99 -5.93
C ILE A 45 -1.90 -16.49 -5.66
N PRO A 46 -1.61 -16.92 -4.42
CA PRO A 46 -1.38 -18.33 -4.14
C PRO A 46 -2.68 -19.13 -4.28
N THR A 47 -2.61 -20.24 -4.99
CA THR A 47 -3.71 -21.20 -5.21
C THR A 47 -3.35 -22.62 -4.79
N SER A 48 -2.16 -22.81 -4.23
CA SER A 48 -1.68 -24.07 -3.68
C SER A 48 -0.71 -23.84 -2.53
N GLU A 49 -0.45 -24.89 -1.73
CA GLU A 49 0.51 -24.83 -0.61
C GLU A 49 1.93 -24.46 -1.07
N ALA A 50 2.37 -24.94 -2.23
CA ALA A 50 3.69 -24.60 -2.76
C ALA A 50 3.78 -23.10 -3.14
N GLU A 51 2.70 -22.54 -3.69
CA GLU A 51 2.62 -21.10 -3.99
C GLU A 51 2.52 -20.28 -2.70
N MET A 52 1.89 -20.81 -1.65
CA MET A 52 1.85 -20.18 -0.32
C MET A 52 3.24 -20.03 0.30
N ASP A 53 4.14 -20.99 0.11
CA ASP A 53 5.52 -20.86 0.61
C ASP A 53 6.25 -19.68 -0.03
N THR A 54 6.06 -19.50 -1.35
CA THR A 54 6.61 -18.36 -2.08
C THR A 54 5.98 -17.04 -1.63
N HIS A 55 4.65 -17.02 -1.46
CA HIS A 55 3.91 -15.87 -0.95
C HIS A 55 4.40 -15.45 0.45
N CYS A 56 4.51 -16.42 1.36
CA CYS A 56 4.95 -16.19 2.73
C CYS A 56 6.41 -15.78 2.83
N SER A 57 7.30 -16.33 1.99
CA SER A 57 8.68 -15.84 1.90
C SER A 57 8.73 -14.38 1.46
N THR A 58 7.93 -14.01 0.46
CA THR A 58 7.87 -12.63 -0.05
C THR A 58 7.36 -11.66 1.01
N ILE A 59 6.32 -12.04 1.76
CA ILE A 59 5.78 -11.25 2.86
C ILE A 59 6.83 -11.06 3.97
N ARG A 60 7.54 -12.12 4.37
CA ARG A 60 8.59 -12.04 5.40
C ARG A 60 9.69 -11.07 4.99
N ASP A 61 10.13 -11.14 3.73
CA ASP A 61 11.10 -10.18 3.19
C ASP A 61 10.59 -8.74 3.24
N SER A 62 9.33 -8.52 2.87
CA SER A 62 8.71 -7.19 2.89
C SER A 62 8.60 -6.61 4.29
N ILE A 63 8.16 -7.41 5.27
CA ILE A 63 8.08 -6.99 6.67
C ILE A 63 9.48 -6.65 7.18
N LYS A 64 10.47 -7.50 6.91
CA LYS A 64 11.86 -7.24 7.28
C LYS A 64 12.39 -5.93 6.68
N CYS A 65 12.14 -5.70 5.40
CA CYS A 65 12.48 -4.46 4.70
C CYS A 65 11.84 -3.24 5.37
N LEU A 66 10.54 -3.29 5.68
CA LEU A 66 9.83 -2.22 6.38
C LEU A 66 10.38 -1.98 7.79
N GLN A 67 10.72 -3.03 8.53
CA GLN A 67 11.32 -2.93 9.86
C GLN A 67 12.70 -2.27 9.78
N ASP A 68 13.55 -2.68 8.84
CA ASP A 68 14.88 -2.12 8.64
C ASP A 68 14.80 -0.64 8.23
N PHE A 69 13.95 -0.30 7.25
CA PHE A 69 13.66 1.09 6.88
C PHE A 69 13.18 1.91 8.09
N THR A 70 12.21 1.39 8.84
CA THR A 70 11.67 2.09 10.01
C THR A 70 12.72 2.32 11.10
N ASN A 71 13.62 1.36 11.33
CA ASN A 71 14.69 1.46 12.31
C ASN A 71 15.75 2.49 11.91
N ASN A 72 16.12 2.48 10.63
CA ASN A 72 17.26 3.24 10.13
C ASN A 72 16.86 4.68 9.73
N CYS A 73 15.69 4.83 9.11
CA CYS A 73 15.29 6.05 8.41
C CYS A 73 14.30 6.93 9.18
N LEU A 74 13.46 6.34 10.03
CA LEU A 74 12.46 7.08 10.79
C LEU A 74 12.93 7.33 12.22
N LYS A 75 12.50 8.44 12.82
CA LYS A 75 12.83 8.81 14.21
C LYS A 75 11.59 9.29 14.98
N GLY A 76 11.70 9.30 16.30
CA GLY A 76 10.71 9.87 17.20
C GLY A 76 9.33 9.22 17.10
N PHE A 77 8.29 10.04 17.14
CA PHE A 77 6.90 9.57 17.15
C PHE A 77 6.52 8.80 15.88
N VAL A 78 6.95 9.27 14.70
CA VAL A 78 6.66 8.62 13.41
C VAL A 78 7.23 7.21 13.36
N GLN A 79 8.46 7.02 13.85
CA GLN A 79 9.06 5.70 13.98
C GLN A 79 8.23 4.79 14.90
N ALA A 80 7.82 5.28 16.07
CA ALA A 80 7.04 4.48 17.02
C ALA A 80 5.69 4.05 16.42
N ALA A 81 4.99 4.96 15.75
CA ALA A 81 3.73 4.67 15.08
C ALA A 81 3.88 3.62 13.96
N ILE A 82 4.88 3.77 13.09
CA ILE A 82 5.11 2.82 12.00
C ILE A 82 5.60 1.46 12.53
N LYS A 83 6.45 1.43 13.57
CA LYS A 83 6.83 0.16 14.23
C LYS A 83 5.63 -0.61 14.75
N MET A 84 4.68 0.08 15.37
CA MET A 84 3.46 -0.53 15.87
C MET A 84 2.62 -1.10 14.72
N ALA A 85 2.43 -0.32 13.65
CA ALA A 85 1.67 -0.77 12.47
C ALA A 85 2.33 -2.00 11.80
N VAL A 86 3.65 -1.96 11.57
CA VAL A 86 4.40 -3.08 10.97
C VAL A 86 4.38 -4.30 11.89
N GLY A 87 4.48 -4.13 13.21
CA GLY A 87 4.41 -5.23 14.17
C GLY A 87 3.03 -5.89 14.22
N ASN A 88 1.95 -5.14 14.07
CA ASN A 88 0.59 -5.71 13.99
C ASN A 88 0.38 -6.47 12.67
N ALA A 89 0.85 -5.89 11.55
CA ALA A 89 0.84 -6.56 10.26
C ALA A 89 1.65 -7.86 10.29
N ASP A 90 2.84 -7.84 10.90
CA ASP A 90 3.71 -9.01 11.07
C ASP A 90 2.99 -10.15 11.81
N LYS A 91 2.40 -9.87 12.97
CA LYS A 91 1.63 -10.87 13.73
C LYS A 91 0.52 -11.53 12.92
N HIS A 92 -0.30 -10.73 12.24
CA HIS A 92 -1.43 -11.26 11.46
C HIS A 92 -0.95 -12.05 10.23
N LEU A 93 0.02 -11.50 9.49
CA LEU A 93 0.54 -12.15 8.29
C LEU A 93 1.35 -13.41 8.61
N MET A 94 2.09 -13.44 9.71
CA MET A 94 2.81 -14.65 10.15
C MET A 94 1.85 -15.70 10.69
N LYS A 95 0.78 -15.34 11.41
CA LYS A 95 -0.30 -16.28 11.77
C LYS A 95 -0.83 -16.99 10.52
N ARG A 96 -1.18 -16.24 9.47
CA ARG A 96 -1.61 -16.78 8.17
C ARG A 96 -0.57 -17.70 7.54
N CYS A 97 0.72 -17.42 7.69
CA CYS A 97 1.79 -18.14 7.02
C CYS A 97 2.31 -19.37 7.78
N ASP A 98 2.26 -19.35 9.10
CA ASP A 98 2.84 -20.37 9.97
C ASP A 98 1.82 -21.40 10.47
N ASN A 99 0.53 -21.03 10.54
CA ASN A 99 -0.53 -21.94 10.96
C ASN A 99 -1.16 -22.66 9.74
N PRO A 100 -1.12 -24.00 9.66
CA PRO A 100 -1.72 -24.76 8.56
C PRO A 100 -3.22 -24.50 8.33
N ASP A 101 -4.00 -24.29 9.40
CA ASP A 101 -5.44 -24.06 9.28
C ASP A 101 -5.73 -22.67 8.70
N ASP A 102 -4.99 -21.65 9.15
CA ASP A 102 -5.10 -20.28 8.61
C ASP A 102 -4.64 -20.20 7.15
N ARG A 103 -3.60 -20.98 6.76
CA ARG A 103 -3.16 -21.11 5.36
C ARG A 103 -4.26 -21.66 4.47
N LYS A 104 -4.88 -22.75 4.93
CA LYS A 104 -5.97 -23.43 4.19
C LYS A 104 -7.18 -22.52 4.04
N GLU A 105 -7.57 -21.81 5.11
CA GLU A 105 -8.68 -20.89 5.07
C GLU A 105 -8.39 -19.71 4.14
N PHE A 106 -7.18 -19.13 4.20
CA PHE A 106 -6.77 -18.09 3.27
C PHE A 106 -6.84 -18.56 1.80
N LEU A 107 -6.25 -19.73 1.49
CA LEU A 107 -6.24 -20.31 0.15
C LEU A 107 -7.66 -20.54 -0.40
N LYS A 108 -8.59 -21.01 0.46
CA LYS A 108 -9.99 -21.20 0.10
C LYS A 108 -10.59 -19.90 -0.46
N HIS A 109 -10.33 -18.77 0.19
CA HIS A 109 -10.94 -17.48 -0.16
C HIS A 109 -10.21 -16.70 -1.24
N VAL A 110 -8.88 -16.81 -1.34
CA VAL A 110 -8.12 -16.03 -2.36
C VAL A 110 -7.97 -16.74 -3.69
N SER A 111 -8.18 -18.06 -3.75
CA SER A 111 -8.07 -18.82 -5.00
C SER A 111 -9.00 -18.34 -6.11
N CYS A 112 -10.14 -17.72 -5.76
CA CYS A 112 -11.05 -17.09 -6.71
C CYS A 112 -10.42 -15.93 -7.49
N LEU A 113 -9.39 -15.27 -6.93
CA LEU A 113 -8.68 -14.13 -7.52
C LEU A 113 -7.53 -14.54 -8.44
N LYS A 114 -7.36 -15.85 -8.70
CA LYS A 114 -6.42 -16.35 -9.71
C LYS A 114 -6.71 -15.76 -11.09
N ASP A 115 -7.98 -15.51 -11.38
CA ASP A 115 -8.38 -14.78 -12.58
C ASP A 115 -8.02 -13.30 -12.42
N LYS A 116 -7.11 -12.82 -13.27
CA LYS A 116 -6.68 -11.42 -13.27
C LYS A 116 -7.84 -10.44 -13.43
N GLN A 117 -8.91 -10.81 -14.15
CA GLN A 117 -10.09 -9.96 -14.30
C GLN A 117 -10.85 -9.78 -12.99
N LYS A 118 -10.87 -10.82 -12.14
CA LYS A 118 -11.47 -10.75 -10.81
C LYS A 118 -10.61 -9.99 -9.81
N MET A 119 -9.30 -9.99 -10.01
CA MET A 119 -8.36 -9.27 -9.16
C MET A 119 -8.24 -7.77 -9.50
N GLU A 120 -8.45 -7.40 -10.76
CA GLU A 120 -8.30 -6.01 -11.23
C GLU A 120 -9.11 -4.97 -10.42
N PRO A 121 -10.36 -5.21 -10.01
CA PRO A 121 -11.09 -4.27 -9.15
C PRO A 121 -10.38 -3.99 -7.82
N MET A 122 -9.67 -4.97 -7.26
CA MET A 122 -8.92 -4.80 -6.01
C MET A 122 -7.63 -4.02 -6.24
N HIS A 123 -6.98 -4.21 -7.40
CA HIS A 123 -5.86 -3.36 -7.81
C HIS A 123 -6.29 -1.90 -7.94
N ILE A 124 -7.45 -1.66 -8.55
CA ILE A 124 -8.04 -0.32 -8.64
C ILE A 124 -8.33 0.25 -7.24
N CYS A 125 -8.82 -0.54 -6.28
CA CYS A 125 -8.98 -0.08 -4.89
C CYS A 125 -7.63 0.39 -4.30
N ALA A 126 -6.55 -0.38 -4.50
CA ALA A 126 -5.23 -0.04 -3.98
C ALA A 126 -4.65 1.21 -4.63
N GLU A 127 -4.78 1.37 -5.95
CA GLU A 127 -4.34 2.56 -6.68
C GLU A 127 -5.08 3.82 -6.23
N LYS A 128 -6.40 3.73 -6.09
CA LYS A 128 -7.22 4.84 -5.57
C LYS A 128 -6.78 5.22 -4.16
N ASN A 129 -6.55 4.23 -3.30
CA ASN A 129 -6.06 4.47 -1.94
C ASN A 129 -4.68 5.15 -1.95
N ALA A 130 -3.76 4.72 -2.81
CA ALA A 130 -2.44 5.35 -2.94
C ALA A 130 -2.56 6.83 -3.34
N VAL A 131 -3.35 7.14 -4.37
CA VAL A 131 -3.59 8.52 -4.82
C VAL A 131 -4.23 9.37 -3.72
N MET A 132 -5.20 8.83 -2.99
CA MET A 132 -5.83 9.51 -1.86
C MET A 132 -4.84 9.81 -0.74
N MET A 133 -3.96 8.85 -0.40
CA MET A 133 -2.93 9.02 0.63
C MET A 133 -1.86 10.04 0.22
N GLU A 134 -1.47 10.08 -1.06
CA GLU A 134 -0.59 11.14 -1.58
C GLU A 134 -1.26 12.52 -1.50
N THR A 135 -2.55 12.59 -1.89
CA THR A 135 -3.33 13.83 -1.86
C THR A 135 -3.53 14.35 -0.43
N LEU A 136 -3.67 13.44 0.55
CA LEU A 136 -3.79 13.75 1.97
C LEU A 136 -2.65 14.64 2.48
N MET A 137 -1.46 14.55 1.88
CA MET A 137 -0.31 15.38 2.27
C MET A 137 -0.53 16.88 2.00
N ASN A 138 -1.46 17.22 1.10
CA ASN A 138 -1.84 18.59 0.77
C ASN A 138 -3.06 19.09 1.58
N VAL A 139 -3.71 18.23 2.36
CA VAL A 139 -4.83 18.59 3.24
C VAL A 139 -4.28 19.33 4.47
N ASP A 140 -5.08 20.23 5.03
CA ASP A 140 -4.76 20.94 6.27
C ASP A 140 -4.53 19.97 7.43
N LEU A 141 -3.54 20.27 8.28
CA LEU A 141 -3.10 19.35 9.35
C LEU A 141 -4.25 18.92 10.28
N ALA A 142 -5.22 19.81 10.54
CA ALA A 142 -6.38 19.53 11.36
C ALA A 142 -7.29 18.42 10.77
N ASP A 143 -7.35 18.33 9.45
CA ASP A 143 -8.21 17.39 8.73
C ASP A 143 -7.46 16.11 8.31
N ARG A 144 -6.12 16.06 8.43
CA ARG A 144 -5.31 14.91 7.96
C ARG A 144 -5.63 13.59 8.67
N ILE A 145 -5.76 13.61 9.99
CA ILE A 145 -6.09 12.38 10.75
C ILE A 145 -7.51 11.92 10.41
N PRO A 146 -8.55 12.76 10.51
CA PRO A 146 -9.90 12.44 10.05
C PRO A 146 -9.96 11.90 8.63
N ALA A 147 -9.34 12.59 7.68
CA ALA A 147 -9.32 12.18 6.28
C ALA A 147 -8.56 10.87 6.07
N GLY A 148 -7.43 10.66 6.77
CA GLY A 148 -6.70 9.39 6.75
C GLY A 148 -7.55 8.20 7.22
N CYS A 149 -8.32 8.39 8.30
CA CYS A 149 -9.29 7.39 8.76
C CYS A 149 -10.34 7.07 7.67
N CYS A 150 -10.87 8.10 7.02
CA CYS A 150 -11.87 7.93 5.96
C CYS A 150 -11.33 7.24 4.72
N ILE A 151 -10.11 7.56 4.31
CA ILE A 151 -9.42 6.86 3.21
C ILE A 151 -9.25 5.38 3.56
N PHE A 152 -8.79 5.08 4.78
CA PHE A 152 -8.62 3.70 5.24
C PHE A 152 -9.93 2.90 5.21
N HIS A 153 -11.02 3.44 5.76
CA HIS A 153 -12.32 2.77 5.71
C HIS A 153 -12.87 2.66 4.29
N SER A 154 -12.64 3.66 3.43
CA SER A 154 -13.01 3.59 2.01
C SER A 154 -12.26 2.49 1.27
N PHE A 155 -10.97 2.28 1.58
CA PHE A 155 -10.19 1.20 0.99
C PHE A 155 -10.70 -0.18 1.44
N GLN A 156 -10.95 -0.34 2.75
CA GLN A 156 -11.52 -1.57 3.31
C GLN A 156 -12.88 -1.90 2.68
N ASP A 157 -13.77 -0.92 2.58
CA ASP A 157 -15.07 -1.09 1.94
C ASP A 157 -14.93 -1.46 0.45
N CYS A 158 -13.99 -0.84 -0.27
CA CYS A 158 -13.73 -1.17 -1.66
C CYS A 158 -13.29 -2.63 -1.84
N ILE A 159 -12.36 -3.11 -1.02
CA ILE A 159 -11.91 -4.52 -1.05
C ILE A 159 -13.06 -5.46 -0.68
N ARG A 160 -13.76 -5.20 0.42
CA ARG A 160 -14.91 -5.99 0.89
C ARG A 160 -15.99 -6.16 -0.17
N GLN A 161 -16.42 -5.06 -0.80
CA GLN A 161 -17.46 -5.11 -1.82
C GLN A 161 -17.00 -5.87 -3.05
N ASN A 162 -15.75 -5.68 -3.50
CA ASN A 162 -15.23 -6.43 -4.64
C ASN A 162 -15.04 -7.91 -4.32
N MET A 163 -14.62 -8.28 -3.10
CA MET A 163 -14.53 -9.68 -2.68
C MET A 163 -15.91 -10.35 -2.74
N LYS A 164 -16.94 -9.68 -2.22
CA LYS A 164 -18.32 -10.15 -2.35
C LYS A 164 -18.73 -10.33 -3.80
N THR A 165 -18.50 -9.32 -4.65
CA THR A 165 -18.93 -9.35 -6.06
C THR A 165 -18.20 -10.42 -6.87
N GLN A 166 -16.89 -10.58 -6.67
CA GLN A 166 -16.05 -11.46 -7.51
C GLN A 166 -15.98 -12.91 -7.00
N CYS A 167 -16.15 -13.11 -5.69
CA CYS A 167 -15.89 -14.37 -5.00
C CYS A 167 -17.03 -14.86 -4.09
N GLY A 168 -18.05 -14.05 -3.83
CA GLY A 168 -19.22 -14.42 -3.04
C GLY A 168 -19.15 -14.01 -1.56
N ASP A 169 -20.24 -14.27 -0.84
CA ASP A 169 -20.42 -13.81 0.54
C ASP A 169 -19.43 -14.46 1.54
N ASP A 170 -19.10 -15.75 1.37
CA ASP A 170 -18.13 -16.46 2.23
C ASP A 170 -16.75 -15.77 2.20
N ALA A 171 -16.31 -15.33 1.02
CA ALA A 171 -15.06 -14.58 0.87
C ALA A 171 -15.16 -13.18 1.48
N LYS A 172 -16.31 -12.51 1.38
CA LYS A 172 -16.53 -11.23 2.05
C LYS A 172 -16.37 -11.37 3.56
N ASP A 173 -17.01 -12.38 4.14
CA ASP A 173 -17.05 -12.56 5.59
C ASP A 173 -15.65 -12.90 6.14
N TYR A 174 -14.88 -13.72 5.44
CA TYR A 174 -13.46 -13.93 5.74
C TYR A 174 -12.65 -12.62 5.72
N TRP A 175 -12.84 -11.77 4.71
CA TRP A 175 -12.14 -10.50 4.64
C TRP A 175 -12.60 -9.50 5.70
N ASP A 176 -13.86 -9.54 6.14
CA ASP A 176 -14.36 -8.76 7.26
C ASP A 176 -13.63 -9.14 8.56
N GLU A 177 -13.46 -10.44 8.82
CA GLU A 177 -12.69 -10.94 9.95
C GLU A 177 -11.23 -10.49 9.88
N VAL A 178 -10.57 -10.68 8.74
CA VAL A 178 -9.17 -10.26 8.51
C VAL A 178 -9.00 -8.76 8.74
N ILE A 179 -9.91 -7.94 8.20
CA ILE A 179 -9.88 -6.49 8.37
C ILE A 179 -10.02 -6.11 9.85
N ASN A 180 -10.94 -6.75 10.57
CA ASN A 180 -11.17 -6.47 11.99
C ASN A 180 -9.96 -6.89 12.84
N GLU A 181 -9.38 -8.06 12.60
CA GLU A 181 -8.17 -8.53 13.28
C GLU A 181 -6.97 -7.58 13.06
N ILE A 182 -6.77 -7.08 11.83
CA ILE A 182 -5.67 -6.14 11.53
C ILE A 182 -5.93 -4.76 12.15
N ALA A 183 -7.19 -4.33 12.23
CA ALA A 183 -7.58 -3.03 12.74
C ALA A 183 -7.62 -2.93 14.29
N GLU A 184 -7.37 -4.03 15.01
CA GLU A 184 -7.46 -4.06 16.47
C GLU A 184 -6.51 -3.05 17.17
N ASP A 185 -7.08 -2.44 18.21
CA ASP A 185 -6.57 -1.48 19.20
C ASP A 185 -6.09 -0.10 18.75
N SER A 186 -5.43 0.06 17.59
CA SER A 186 -4.75 1.33 17.26
C SER A 186 -5.54 2.27 16.36
N VAL A 187 -6.18 1.73 15.32
CA VAL A 187 -6.99 2.52 14.37
C VAL A 187 -8.36 2.83 14.97
N SER A 188 -8.98 1.86 15.66
CA SER A 188 -10.29 2.03 16.31
C SER A 188 -10.34 3.23 17.27
N TYR A 189 -9.31 3.43 18.10
CA TYR A 189 -9.28 4.56 19.03
C TYR A 189 -9.17 5.91 18.31
N THR A 190 -8.20 6.03 17.40
CA THR A 190 -7.92 7.28 16.66
C THR A 190 -9.03 7.63 15.67
N CYS A 191 -9.67 6.62 15.08
CA CYS A 191 -10.67 6.75 14.03
C CYS A 191 -12.11 6.50 14.51
N SER A 192 -12.36 6.44 15.82
CA SER A 192 -13.69 6.14 16.39
C SER A 192 -14.82 7.05 15.88
N ASN A 193 -14.53 8.32 15.64
CA ASN A 193 -15.48 9.28 15.06
C ASN A 193 -15.71 9.08 13.55
N PHE A 194 -14.87 8.30 12.88
CA PHE A 194 -14.82 8.09 11.43
C PHE A 194 -14.85 6.60 11.05
N GLU A 195 -15.48 5.75 11.87
CA GLU A 195 -15.42 4.27 11.77
C GLU A 195 -16.03 3.64 10.49
N SER A 196 -16.60 4.44 9.59
CA SER A 196 -17.19 3.98 8.34
C SER A 196 -17.26 5.10 7.30
N VAL A 197 -17.36 4.72 6.02
CA VAL A 197 -17.56 5.70 4.92
C VAL A 197 -18.82 6.55 5.14
N ALA A 198 -19.89 5.98 5.69
CA ALA A 198 -21.11 6.72 5.99
C ALA A 198 -20.91 7.79 7.08
N LYS A 199 -20.12 7.50 8.13
CA LYS A 199 -19.73 8.53 9.11
C LYS A 199 -18.81 9.57 8.48
N CYS A 200 -17.88 9.16 7.63
CA CYS A 200 -17.02 10.08 6.89
C CYS A 200 -17.81 11.08 6.04
N ASP A 201 -18.84 10.61 5.31
CA ASP A 201 -19.72 11.48 4.53
C ASP A 201 -20.47 12.52 5.38
N LYS A 202 -20.67 12.25 6.68
CA LYS A 202 -21.44 13.09 7.59
C LYS A 202 -20.57 14.02 8.44
N GLU A 203 -19.44 13.52 8.93
CA GLU A 203 -18.66 14.17 9.99
C GLU A 203 -17.38 14.84 9.45
N LEU A 204 -16.82 14.38 8.32
CA LEU A 204 -15.63 14.99 7.72
C LEU A 204 -16.03 16.26 6.95
N ASN A 205 -15.11 17.23 6.87
CA ASN A 205 -15.28 18.40 6.02
C ASN A 205 -15.69 17.97 4.59
N PRO A 206 -16.89 18.33 4.10
CA PRO A 206 -17.43 17.82 2.85
C PRO A 206 -16.57 18.15 1.63
N THR A 207 -15.91 19.31 1.63
CA THR A 207 -15.01 19.72 0.55
C THR A 207 -13.78 18.82 0.52
N VAL A 208 -13.12 18.62 1.68
CA VAL A 208 -11.96 17.73 1.80
C VAL A 208 -12.32 16.32 1.35
N TRP A 209 -13.44 15.78 1.83
CA TRP A 209 -13.83 14.41 1.49
C TRP A 209 -14.23 14.26 0.02
N SER A 210 -14.94 15.25 -0.55
CA SER A 210 -15.29 15.26 -1.96
C SER A 210 -14.05 15.34 -2.86
N ASP A 211 -13.07 16.17 -2.51
CA ASP A 211 -11.83 16.32 -3.27
C ASP A 211 -11.03 15.01 -3.25
N LEU A 212 -10.88 14.37 -2.08
CA LEU A 212 -10.23 13.06 -1.96
C LEU A 212 -10.95 11.97 -2.76
N LYS A 213 -12.28 11.88 -2.68
CA LYS A 213 -13.07 10.95 -3.51
C LYS A 213 -12.94 11.24 -5.00
N GLY A 214 -12.87 12.52 -5.38
CA GLY A 214 -12.72 12.99 -6.75
C GLY A 214 -11.37 12.64 -7.36
N THR A 215 -10.29 12.77 -6.59
CA THR A 215 -8.94 12.35 -7.04
C THR A 215 -8.83 10.84 -7.26
N GLY A 216 -9.64 10.03 -6.56
CA GLY A 216 -9.73 8.58 -6.76
C GLY A 216 -10.87 8.09 -7.70
N GLY A 217 -11.62 8.97 -8.35
CA GLY A 217 -12.79 8.58 -9.16
C GLY A 217 -12.55 8.68 -10.67
N ASN A 218 -12.59 7.55 -11.39
CA ASN A 218 -12.73 7.31 -12.85
C ASN A 218 -12.05 8.22 -13.91
N SER A 219 -11.40 9.34 -13.57
CA SER A 219 -10.71 10.23 -14.51
C SER A 219 -9.25 9.83 -14.74
N LEU A 220 -8.68 9.03 -13.84
CA LEU A 220 -7.29 8.56 -13.94
C LEU A 220 -7.06 7.49 -15.01
N LEU A 221 -8.11 6.79 -15.47
CA LEU A 221 -7.99 5.83 -16.57
C LEU A 221 -8.01 6.51 -17.95
N THR A 222 -8.45 7.77 -18.04
CA THR A 222 -8.44 8.57 -19.28
C THR A 222 -7.22 9.49 -19.39
N ASP A 223 -6.59 9.87 -18.28
CA ASP A 223 -5.37 10.66 -18.30
C ASP A 223 -4.11 9.78 -18.26
N LEU A 224 -3.71 9.31 -19.44
CA LEU A 224 -2.41 8.66 -19.67
C LEU A 224 -1.23 9.44 -19.05
N ALA A 225 -1.34 10.75 -18.87
CA ALA A 225 -0.30 11.58 -18.26
C ALA A 225 -0.07 11.29 -16.76
N LEU A 226 -1.09 10.88 -16.01
CA LEU A 226 -0.96 10.55 -14.57
C LEU A 226 -0.58 9.09 -14.36
N VAL A 227 -1.12 8.16 -15.16
CA VAL A 227 -0.65 6.75 -15.18
C VAL A 227 0.83 6.68 -15.54
N THR A 228 1.33 7.56 -16.42
CA THR A 228 2.77 7.63 -16.72
C THR A 228 3.58 8.22 -15.56
N LYS A 229 3.00 9.07 -14.72
CA LYS A 229 3.62 9.52 -13.45
C LYS A 229 3.64 8.40 -12.42
N VAL A 230 2.54 7.66 -12.24
CA VAL A 230 2.47 6.50 -11.35
C VAL A 230 3.41 5.39 -11.82
N ASN A 231 3.47 5.05 -13.12
CA ASN A 231 4.42 4.08 -13.65
C ASN A 231 5.89 4.54 -13.57
N LYS A 232 6.17 5.85 -13.63
CA LYS A 232 7.53 6.38 -13.39
C LYS A 232 7.93 6.41 -11.92
N VAL A 233 6.95 6.46 -11.01
CA VAL A 233 7.18 6.47 -9.55
C VAL A 233 7.22 5.04 -8.98
N VAL A 234 6.40 4.12 -9.51
CA VAL A 234 6.36 2.70 -9.09
C VAL A 234 7.45 1.86 -9.75
N VAL A 235 8.01 2.29 -10.88
CA VAL A 235 9.17 1.65 -11.49
C VAL A 235 10.12 2.73 -12.03
N PRO A 236 11.10 3.20 -11.24
CA PRO A 236 12.20 3.94 -11.85
C PRO A 236 12.89 3.00 -12.84
N SER A 237 12.87 3.38 -14.11
CA SER A 237 13.53 2.68 -15.19
C SER A 237 15.00 2.50 -14.81
N VAL A 238 15.41 1.24 -14.61
CA VAL A 238 16.80 0.85 -14.42
C VAL A 238 17.57 1.31 -15.65
N THR A 239 18.18 2.47 -15.56
CA THR A 239 19.12 2.95 -16.56
C THR A 239 20.47 2.46 -16.09
N LEU A 240 20.85 1.26 -16.52
CA LEU A 240 22.15 0.67 -16.21
C LEU A 240 23.22 1.41 -17.02
N ALA A 241 23.64 2.58 -16.53
CA ALA A 241 24.79 3.29 -17.04
C ALA A 241 26.04 2.82 -16.28
N GLY A 242 26.74 1.85 -16.89
CA GLY A 242 28.19 1.69 -16.77
C GLY A 242 28.73 0.88 -15.59
N ALA A 243 29.08 -0.38 -15.85
CA ALA A 243 30.46 -0.86 -15.78
C ALA A 243 30.58 -2.35 -16.18
N ALA A 244 31.52 -2.62 -17.10
CA ALA A 244 32.21 -3.89 -17.34
C ALA A 244 31.41 -5.10 -17.85
N GLY A 245 31.22 -5.13 -19.17
CA GLY A 245 31.71 -6.21 -20.04
C GLY A 245 31.25 -7.65 -19.79
N ILE A 246 30.20 -8.07 -20.51
CA ILE A 246 30.12 -9.41 -21.09
C ILE A 246 29.54 -9.26 -22.51
N SER A 247 30.32 -9.68 -23.49
CA SER A 247 29.94 -9.82 -24.90
C SER A 247 29.14 -11.11 -25.07
N ILE A 248 27.96 -11.04 -25.71
CA ILE A 248 27.43 -12.15 -26.50
C ILE A 248 26.91 -11.54 -27.81
N GLN A 249 27.51 -12.01 -28.91
CA GLN A 249 27.19 -11.66 -30.29
C GLN A 249 26.01 -12.49 -30.85
N ASN A 250 25.45 -11.97 -31.96
CA ASN A 250 24.75 -12.67 -33.07
C ASN A 250 23.29 -13.11 -32.83
N GLU A 251 22.35 -13.10 -33.78
CA GLU A 251 22.20 -12.79 -35.23
C GLU A 251 20.66 -12.72 -35.44
N ALA A 252 20.07 -11.69 -36.06
CA ALA A 252 19.61 -11.62 -37.46
C ALA A 252 18.68 -12.77 -37.97
N ASN A 253 17.62 -12.35 -38.70
CA ASN A 253 16.72 -13.09 -39.62
C ASN A 253 15.44 -13.70 -39.02
N ASP A 254 14.26 -13.71 -39.65
CA ASP A 254 13.75 -13.08 -40.88
C ASP A 254 12.21 -13.14 -40.86
N GLU A 255 11.60 -12.43 -41.81
CA GLU A 255 10.17 -12.42 -42.18
C GLU A 255 9.49 -13.81 -42.25
N MET A 256 8.19 -13.88 -41.94
CA MET A 256 7.25 -14.64 -42.79
C MET A 256 5.80 -14.18 -42.64
N THR A 257 5.31 -13.56 -43.70
CA THR A 257 3.88 -13.41 -44.05
C THR A 257 3.33 -14.76 -44.44
N ILE A 258 2.10 -15.13 -44.05
CA ILE A 258 1.18 -15.94 -44.87
C ILE A 258 -0.27 -15.65 -44.45
N LYS A 259 -1.04 -15.16 -45.42
CA LYS A 259 -2.50 -15.25 -45.48
C LYS A 259 -2.88 -16.63 -45.98
N THR A 260 -3.94 -17.20 -45.44
CA THR A 260 -4.89 -18.06 -46.16
C THR A 260 -6.28 -17.78 -45.63
#